data_AF-A0A371K499-F1
#
_entry.id   AF-A0A371K499-F1
#
_cell.length_a   1.000
_cell.length_b   1.000
_cell.length_c   1.000
_cell.angle_alpha   90.00
_cell.angle_beta   90.00
_cell.angle_gamma   90.00
#
_symmetry.space_group_name_H-M   'P 1'
#
loop_
_entity.id
_entity.type
_entity.pdbx_description
1 polymer ?
#
loop_
_entity_poly.entity_id
_entity_poly.type
_entity_poly.pdbx_seq_one_letter_code
_entity_poly.pdbx_strand_id
1 'polypeptide(L)' 'MSYQNYVIAAYAVFAIVLAWDFVSSRLQIRRELRAARQRAARQAGQAGARKPTGELSR' A
#
# COMPACT_ATOMS: atom_id res chain seq x y z
N MET A 1 -11.90 -42.72 9.46
CA MET A 1 -11.83 -41.91 8.23
C MET A 1 -13.07 -41.03 8.17
N SER A 2 -13.07 -39.92 8.91
CA SER A 2 -14.26 -39.07 9.03
C SER A 2 -14.30 -38.09 7.85
N TYR A 3 -15.36 -38.18 7.04
CA TYR A 3 -15.68 -37.26 5.94
C TYR A 3 -15.53 -35.78 6.34
N GLN A 4 -15.80 -35.47 7.62
CA GLN A 4 -15.64 -34.15 8.21
C GLN A 4 -14.22 -33.58 8.03
N ASN A 5 -13.17 -34.38 8.17
CA ASN A 5 -11.80 -33.89 8.02
C ASN A 5 -11.51 -33.45 6.58
N TYR A 6 -12.07 -34.14 5.59
CA TYR A 6 -11.93 -33.76 4.18
C TYR A 6 -12.66 -32.45 3.87
N VAL A 7 -13.85 -32.28 4.44
CA VAL A 7 -14.63 -31.04 4.29
C VAL A 7 -13.87 -29.86 4.92
N ILE A 8 -13.34 -30.04 6.13
CA ILE A 8 -12.52 -29.01 6.80
C ILE A 8 -11.29 -28.68 5.96
N ALA A 9 -10.58 -29.68 5.45
CA ALA A 9 -9.40 -29.48 4.61
C ALA A 9 -9.74 -28.71 3.32
N ALA A 10 -10.86 -29.05 2.67
CA ALA A 10 -11.31 -28.35 1.47
C ALA A 10 -11.58 -26.86 1.73
N TYR A 11 -12.29 -26.54 2.81
CA TYR A 11 -12.54 -25.14 3.20
C TYR A 11 -11.28 -24.43 3.66
N ALA A 12 -10.34 -25.13 4.32
CA ALA A 12 -9.07 -24.54 4.75
C ALA A 12 -8.24 -24.07 3.55
N VAL A 13 -8.15 -24.87 2.48
CA VAL A 13 -7.46 -24.47 1.25
C VAL A 13 -8.11 -23.22 0.65
N PHE A 14 -9.45 -23.18 0.58
CA PHE A 14 -10.17 -22.01 0.07
C PHE A 14 -9.89 -20.76 0.91
N ALA A 15 -9.95 -20.87 2.24
CA ALA A 15 -9.68 -19.77 3.16
C ALA A 15 -8.22 -19.26 3.06
N ILE A 16 -7.25 -20.17 2.90
CA ILE A 16 -5.84 -19.81 2.71
C ILE A 16 -5.65 -19.03 1.41
N VAL A 17 -6.22 -19.50 0.30
CA VAL A 17 -6.14 -18.81 -1.00
C VAL A 17 -6.78 -17.43 -0.92
N LEU A 18 -7.97 -17.33 -0.32
CA LEU A 18 -8.67 -16.05 -0.16
C LEU A 18 -7.90 -15.07 0.73
N ALA A 19 -7.31 -15.57 1.82
CA ALA A 19 -6.47 -14.77 2.70
C ALA A 19 -5.20 -14.29 1.98
N TRP A 20 -4.59 -15.14 1.14
CA TRP A 20 -3.41 -14.78 0.36
C TRP A 20 -3.70 -13.66 -0.63
N ASP A 21 -4.81 -13.76 -1.37
CA ASP A 21 -5.27 -12.73 -2.29
C ASP A 21 -5.48 -11.39 -1.54
N PHE A 22 -6.17 -11.44 -0.40
CA PHE A 22 -6.41 -10.25 0.43
C PHE A 22 -5.12 -9.63 0.96
N VAL A 23 -4.18 -10.44 1.45
CA VAL A 23 -2.88 -9.98 1.95
C VAL A 23 -2.06 -9.35 0.82
N SER A 24 -2.05 -9.96 -0.37
CA SER A 24 -1.33 -9.45 -1.53
C SER A 24 -1.87 -8.10 -2.00
N SER A 25 -3.19 -7.96 -2.13
CA SER A 25 -3.88 -6.72 -2.48
C SER A 25 -3.62 -5.62 -1.44
N ARG A 26 -3.71 -5.95 -0.16
CA ARG A 26 -3.47 -4.98 0.93
C ARG A 26 -2.01 -4.53 0.98
N LEU A 27 -1.05 -5.41 0.67
CA LEU A 27 0.36 -5.05 0.56
C LEU A 27 0.63 -4.10 -0.61
N GLN A 28 -0.02 -4.29 -1.75
CA GLN A 28 0.08 -3.38 -2.89
C GLN A 28 -0.43 -1.98 -2.54
N ILE A 29 -1.61 -1.89 -1.93
CA ILE A 29 -2.22 -0.62 -1.50
C ILE A 29 -1.29 0.12 -0.52
N ARG A 30 -0.67 -0.59 0.43
CA ARG A 30 0.27 0.04 1.38
C ARG A 30 1.53 0.56 0.72
N ARG A 31 2.02 -0.11 -0.33
CA ARG A 31 3.18 0.35 -1.11
C ARG A 31 2.85 1.61 -1.91
N GLU A 32 1.68 1.66 -2.53
CA GLU A 32 1.22 2.84 -3.25
C GLU A 32 1.01 4.04 -2.33
N LEU A 33 0.38 3.83 -1.17
CA LEU A 33 0.24 4.86 -0.13
C LEU A 33 1.60 5.39 0.35
N ARG A 34 2.59 4.51 0.49
CA ARG A 34 3.96 4.90 0.88
C ARG A 34 4.64 5.70 -0.23
N ALA A 35 4.48 5.30 -1.50
CA ALA A 35 4.98 6.05 -2.64
C ALA A 35 4.30 7.42 -2.77
N ALA A 36 2.98 7.49 -2.57
CA ALA A 36 2.23 8.73 -2.53
C ALA A 36 2.70 9.66 -1.41
N ARG A 37 2.92 9.14 -0.19
CA ARG A 37 3.50 9.91 0.92
C ARG A 37 4.90 10.44 0.63
N GLN A 38 5.77 9.65 -0.01
CA GLN A 38 7.11 10.09 -0.39
C GLN A 38 7.06 11.20 -1.47
N ARG A 39 6.14 11.11 -2.42
CA ARG A 39 5.91 12.17 -3.41
C ARG A 39 5.38 13.45 -2.76
N ALA A 40 4.42 13.32 -1.84
CA ALA A 40 3.89 14.46 -1.08
C ALA A 40 4.99 15.16 -0.25
N ALA A 41 5.88 14.39 0.41
CA ALA A 41 7.00 14.95 1.17
C ALA A 41 8.00 15.71 0.27
N ARG A 42 8.26 15.21 -0.95
CA ARG A 42 9.12 15.92 -1.91
C ARG A 42 8.48 17.21 -2.43
N GLN A 43 7.17 17.21 -2.69
CA GLN A 43 6.45 18.42 -3.10
C GLN A 43 6.40 19.46 -1.96
N ALA A 44 6.21 19.02 -0.71
CA ALA A 44 6.27 19.90 0.46
C ALA A 44 7.66 20.53 0.64
N GLY A 45 8.74 19.77 0.40
CA GLY A 45 10.11 20.29 0.41
C GLY A 45 10.38 21.31 -0.72
N GLN A 46 9.83 21.10 -1.91
CA GLN A 46 9.93 22.07 -3.01
C GLN A 46 9.07 23.32 -2.79
N ALA A 47 7.90 23.20 -2.15
CA ALA A 47 7.06 24.35 -1.78
C ALA A 47 7.75 25.25 -0.74
N GLY A 48 8.54 24.68 0.17
CA GLY A 48 9.39 25.45 1.09
C GLY A 48 10.64 26.06 0.44
N ALA A 49 11.17 25.43 -0.62
CA ALA A 49 12.31 25.95 -1.37
C ALA A 49 11.94 27.01 -2.43
N ARG A 50 10.66 27.11 -2.82
CA ARG A 50 10.16 28.20 -3.68
C ARG A 50 9.79 29.42 -2.84
N LYS A 51 10.72 29.90 -2.02
CA LYS A 51 10.76 31.31 -1.64
C LYS A 51 11.39 32.03 -2.84
N PRO A 52 10.66 32.89 -3.58
CA PRO A 52 11.24 33.63 -4.69
C PRO A 52 12.21 34.67 -4.11
N THR A 53 13.47 34.28 -3.93
CA THR A 53 14.55 35.10 -3.38
C THR A 53 15.10 36.12 -4.39
N GLY A 54 14.36 36.48 -5.46
CA GLY A 54 15.00 37.01 -6.66
C GLY A 54 14.56 38.36 -7.21
N GLU A 55 13.37 38.88 -6.94
CA GLU A 55 12.86 40.03 -7.72
C GLU A 55 12.37 41.16 -6.82
N LEU A 56 13.31 41.74 -6.07
CA LEU A 56 13.18 43.05 -5.42
C LEU A 56 14.29 44.00 -5.86
N SER A 57 14.89 43.80 -7.05
CA SER A 57 15.91 44.71 -7.57
C SER A 57 15.98 44.73 -9.09
N ARG A 58 15.21 45.61 -9.73
CA ARG A 58 15.66 46.49 -10.83
C ARG A 58 14.58 47.48 -11.25
#